data_AF-A0A3C0G7L0-F1
#
_entry.id   AF-A0A3C0G7L0-F1
#
_cell.length_a   1.000
_cell.length_b   1.000
_cell.length_c   1.000
_cell.angle_alpha   90.00
_cell.angle_beta   90.00
_cell.angle_gamma   90.00
#
_symmetry.space_group_name_H-M   'P 1'
#
loop_
_entity.id
_entity.type
_entity.pdbx_description
1 polymer ?
#
loop_
_entity_poly.entity_id
_entity_poly.type
_entity_poly.pdbx_seq_one_letter_code
_entity_poly.pdbx_strand_id
1 'polypeptide(L)'
;SRVSEAFFRIKPASLKAPVSYEVFHLNDLSFIPSIGNRKPDARGAVFEFSSEEVRQHIQANTLFRFKSLLKIEHEDSYNFAVRSDDGSKLYIDGHLVVDNDGDHGVRTKTGSIEMDKGSHTVEVLWFNGGGDGWLDVYIEGDKTPNQILSTDFLKAR
;
A
#
# COMPACT_ATOMS: atom_id res chain seq x y z
N SER A 1 13.45 -14.58 27.75
CA SER A 1 12.48 -13.54 28.15
C SER A 1 11.56 -13.29 26.98
N ARG A 2 10.23 -13.36 27.14
CA ARG A 2 9.31 -12.97 26.05
C ARG A 2 9.27 -11.45 26.02
N VAL A 3 9.86 -10.85 25.00
CA VAL A 3 9.63 -9.45 24.65
C VAL A 3 8.65 -9.51 23.50
N SER A 4 7.39 -9.17 23.74
CA SER A 4 6.47 -8.85 22.66
C SER A 4 6.73 -7.42 22.24
N GLU A 5 7.02 -7.20 20.97
CA GLU A 5 7.12 -5.86 20.40
C GLU A 5 5.75 -5.46 19.84
N ALA A 6 5.34 -4.22 20.10
CA ALA A 6 4.10 -3.66 19.59
C ALA A 6 4.39 -2.29 19.01
N PHE A 7 3.97 -2.08 17.77
CA PHE A 7 4.05 -0.79 17.10
C PHE A 7 2.69 -0.12 17.21
N PHE A 8 2.64 1.04 17.85
CA PHE A 8 1.46 1.88 17.89
C PHE A 8 1.79 3.24 17.28
N ARG A 9 0.82 3.83 16.59
CA ARG A 9 0.94 5.18 16.03
C ARG A 9 0.08 6.13 16.83
N ILE A 10 0.70 7.21 17.29
CA ILE A 10 -0.01 8.32 17.92
C ILE A 10 -0.15 9.41 16.86
N LYS A 11 -1.38 9.80 16.58
CA LYS A 11 -1.69 10.89 15.65
C LYS A 11 -2.51 11.97 16.34
N PRO A 12 -2.34 13.25 15.95
CA PRO A 12 -3.27 14.30 16.35
C PRO A 12 -4.68 13.97 15.88
N ALA A 13 -5.69 14.30 16.68
CA ALA A 13 -7.10 14.14 16.30
C ALA A 13 -7.48 14.95 15.04
N SER A 14 -6.71 15.98 14.72
CA SER A 14 -6.87 16.83 13.53
C SER A 14 -6.21 16.25 12.27
N LEU A 15 -5.41 15.18 12.38
CA LEU A 15 -4.72 14.60 11.23
C LEU A 15 -5.73 13.98 10.28
N LYS A 16 -5.73 14.46 9.04
CA LYS A 16 -6.51 13.86 7.95
C LYS A 16 -5.74 12.67 7.38
N ALA A 17 -6.48 11.62 7.05
CA ALA A 17 -5.99 10.44 6.34
C ALA A 17 -5.31 10.84 5.00
N PRO A 18 -3.99 10.59 4.83
CA PRO A 18 -3.25 11.01 3.64
C PRO A 18 -3.35 10.03 2.47
N VAL A 19 -3.88 8.81 2.67
CA VAL A 19 -3.99 7.79 1.64
C VAL A 19 -5.43 7.76 1.14
N SER A 20 -5.66 8.18 -0.09
CA SER A 20 -6.94 7.96 -0.76
C SER A 20 -7.05 6.51 -1.24
N TYR A 21 -8.26 5.94 -1.22
CA TYR A 21 -8.54 4.63 -1.82
C TYR A 21 -9.73 4.69 -2.77
N GLU A 22 -9.68 3.83 -3.78
CA GLU A 22 -10.75 3.48 -4.71
C GLU A 22 -10.95 1.96 -4.66
N VAL A 23 -12.21 1.50 -4.69
CA VAL A 23 -12.59 0.07 -4.68
C VAL A 23 -13.31 -0.26 -5.97
N PHE A 24 -13.02 -1.43 -6.55
CA PHE A 24 -13.64 -1.94 -7.76
C PHE A 24 -14.04 -3.40 -7.56
N HIS A 25 -15.33 -3.71 -7.73
CA HIS A 25 -15.85 -5.07 -7.67
C HIS A 25 -15.82 -5.71 -9.05
N LEU A 26 -14.94 -6.70 -9.23
CA LEU A 26 -14.67 -7.35 -10.52
C LEU A 26 -15.20 -8.80 -10.49
N ASN A 27 -14.84 -9.58 -11.49
CA ASN A 27 -15.13 -11.02 -11.56
C ASN A 27 -13.83 -11.75 -11.92
N ASP A 28 -13.69 -12.98 -11.43
CA ASP A 28 -12.61 -13.92 -11.78
C ASP A 28 -11.20 -13.32 -11.66
N LEU A 29 -10.95 -12.56 -10.58
CA LEU A 29 -9.65 -11.96 -10.34
C LEU A 29 -8.61 -13.01 -9.94
N SER A 30 -7.58 -13.12 -10.78
CA SER A 30 -6.36 -13.91 -10.54
C SER A 30 -5.08 -13.10 -10.81
N PHE A 31 -5.23 -11.84 -11.24
CA PHE A 31 -4.17 -10.86 -11.46
C PHE A 31 -4.79 -9.46 -11.54
N ILE A 32 -4.00 -8.41 -11.37
CA ILE A 32 -4.45 -7.01 -11.47
C ILE A 32 -4.75 -6.67 -12.94
N PRO A 33 -6.02 -6.42 -13.32
CA PRO A 33 -6.36 -6.07 -14.69
C PRO A 33 -6.16 -4.58 -14.95
N SER A 34 -6.14 -4.19 -16.23
CA SER A 34 -6.35 -2.79 -16.59
C SER A 34 -7.77 -2.36 -16.22
N ILE A 35 -7.91 -1.29 -15.46
CA ILE A 35 -9.23 -0.78 -15.07
C ILE A 35 -9.79 0.30 -15.99
N GLY A 36 -8.99 0.79 -16.96
CA GLY A 36 -9.40 1.81 -17.93
C GLY A 36 -10.14 2.99 -17.30
N ASN A 37 -11.31 3.34 -17.88
CA ASN A 37 -12.18 4.43 -17.42
C ASN A 37 -13.27 3.97 -16.45
N ARG A 38 -13.10 2.81 -15.81
CA ARG A 38 -14.10 2.29 -14.86
C ARG A 38 -14.24 3.24 -13.67
N LYS A 39 -15.48 3.51 -13.28
CA LYS A 39 -15.78 4.27 -12.06
C LYS A 39 -15.61 3.37 -10.83
N PRO A 40 -15.04 3.88 -9.72
CA PRO A 40 -14.94 3.12 -8.49
C PRO A 40 -16.32 2.88 -7.87
N ASP A 41 -16.49 1.70 -7.30
CA ASP A 41 -17.68 1.27 -6.56
C ASP A 41 -17.73 1.93 -5.16
N ALA A 42 -16.56 2.19 -4.56
CA ALA A 42 -16.42 2.98 -3.34
C ALA A 42 -15.12 3.81 -3.34
N ARG A 43 -15.10 4.86 -2.52
CA ARG A 43 -13.93 5.71 -2.32
C ARG A 43 -13.85 6.23 -0.89
N GLY A 44 -12.65 6.54 -0.42
CA GLY A 44 -12.45 7.15 0.87
C GLY A 44 -10.98 7.50 1.11
N ALA A 45 -10.63 7.66 2.38
CA ALA A 45 -9.24 7.86 2.79
C ALA A 45 -8.93 7.09 4.08
N VAL A 46 -7.70 6.62 4.20
CA VAL A 46 -7.13 5.83 5.29
C VAL A 46 -5.75 6.38 5.67
N PHE A 47 -5.22 5.96 6.82
CA PHE A 47 -3.92 6.45 7.29
C PHE A 47 -2.75 5.72 6.65
N GLU A 48 -2.96 4.48 6.22
CA GLU A 48 -1.92 3.59 5.70
C GLU A 48 -2.39 2.75 4.50
N PHE A 49 -1.42 2.17 3.79
CA PHE A 49 -1.66 1.11 2.81
C PHE A 49 -1.86 -0.23 3.53
N SER A 50 -3.00 -0.41 4.19
CA SER A 50 -3.29 -1.62 4.98
C SER A 50 -4.69 -2.17 4.73
N SER A 51 -4.80 -3.50 4.68
CA SER A 51 -6.09 -4.20 4.64
C SER A 51 -6.94 -3.91 5.88
N GLU A 52 -6.33 -3.63 7.04
CA GLU A 52 -7.04 -3.34 8.30
C GLU A 52 -8.01 -2.16 8.19
N GLU A 53 -7.60 -1.10 7.49
CA GLU A 53 -8.40 0.13 7.40
C GLU A 53 -9.50 0.06 6.33
N VAL A 54 -9.53 -1.01 5.53
CA VAL A 54 -10.52 -1.22 4.47
C VAL A 54 -11.28 -2.54 4.61
N ARG A 55 -11.20 -3.22 5.76
CA ARG A 55 -11.81 -4.54 6.02
C ARG A 55 -13.27 -4.65 5.58
N GLN A 56 -14.05 -3.60 5.76
CA GLN A 56 -15.47 -3.53 5.37
C GLN A 56 -15.71 -3.68 3.86
N HIS A 57 -14.69 -3.45 3.05
CA HIS A 57 -14.73 -3.55 1.58
C HIS A 57 -14.08 -4.83 1.07
N ILE A 58 -13.44 -5.64 1.93
CA ILE A 58 -12.76 -6.86 1.49
C ILE A 58 -13.80 -7.95 1.26
N GLN A 59 -13.97 -8.32 0.00
CA GLN A 59 -14.75 -9.48 -0.44
C GLN A 59 -14.09 -10.10 -1.68
N ALA A 60 -14.60 -11.25 -2.12
CA ALA A 60 -14.10 -11.90 -3.32
C ALA A 60 -14.16 -10.96 -4.54
N ASN A 61 -13.16 -11.07 -5.40
CA ASN A 61 -13.00 -10.28 -6.63
C ASN A 61 -13.01 -8.76 -6.40
N THR A 62 -12.32 -8.29 -5.37
CA THR A 62 -12.20 -6.85 -5.11
C THR A 62 -10.81 -6.34 -5.44
N LEU A 63 -10.72 -5.31 -6.26
CA LEU A 63 -9.49 -4.56 -6.50
C LEU A 63 -9.53 -3.23 -5.75
N PHE A 64 -8.44 -2.94 -5.06
CA PHE A 64 -8.18 -1.67 -4.41
C PHE A 64 -7.10 -0.93 -5.19
N ARG A 65 -7.29 0.39 -5.28
CA ARG A 65 -6.23 1.32 -5.66
C ARG A 65 -6.07 2.35 -4.57
N PHE A 66 -4.89 2.39 -3.98
CA PHE A 66 -4.51 3.38 -3.01
C PHE A 66 -3.56 4.41 -3.62
N LYS A 67 -3.67 5.67 -3.21
CA LYS A 67 -2.86 6.78 -3.70
C LYS A 67 -2.53 7.76 -2.58
N SER A 68 -1.27 8.18 -2.52
CA SER A 68 -0.79 9.21 -1.60
C SER A 68 0.38 9.99 -2.23
N LEU A 69 0.93 10.96 -1.48
CA LEU A 69 2.27 11.51 -1.71
C LEU A 69 3.23 10.91 -0.68
N LEU A 70 4.40 10.52 -1.16
CA LEU A 70 5.52 10.02 -0.37
C LEU A 70 6.54 11.14 -0.18
N LYS A 71 6.74 11.57 1.07
CA LYS A 71 7.72 12.60 1.43
C LYS A 71 9.03 11.94 1.84
N ILE A 72 10.08 12.20 1.08
CA ILE A 72 11.45 11.77 1.34
C ILE A 72 12.27 12.96 1.83
N GLU A 73 12.94 12.81 2.97
CA GLU A 73 13.76 13.87 3.60
C GLU A 73 15.25 13.75 3.28
N HIS A 74 15.70 12.55 2.91
CA HIS A 74 17.08 12.23 2.59
C HIS A 74 17.13 11.45 1.27
N GLU A 75 17.96 11.91 0.35
CA GLU A 75 18.25 11.14 -0.86
C GLU A 75 18.94 9.83 -0.46
N ASP A 76 18.42 8.71 -0.96
CA ASP A 76 18.86 7.37 -0.60
C ASP A 76 18.28 6.30 -1.55
N SER A 77 18.85 5.09 -1.49
CA SER A 77 18.28 3.89 -2.06
C SER A 77 17.25 3.31 -1.09
N TYR A 78 15.97 3.46 -1.42
CA TYR A 78 14.89 2.96 -0.57
C TYR A 78 14.46 1.56 -1.04
N ASN A 79 14.41 0.62 -0.10
CA ASN A 79 13.81 -0.68 -0.27
C ASN A 79 12.35 -0.63 0.18
N PHE A 80 11.45 -1.09 -0.69
CA PHE A 80 10.05 -1.28 -0.38
C PHE A 80 9.73 -2.76 -0.30
N ALA A 81 8.82 -3.12 0.60
CA ALA A 81 8.24 -4.46 0.66
C ALA A 81 6.72 -4.38 0.66
N VAL A 82 6.07 -5.28 -0.06
CA VAL A 82 4.61 -5.45 0.01
C VAL A 82 4.32 -6.89 0.42
N ARG A 83 3.63 -7.04 1.55
CA ARG A 83 3.12 -8.32 2.05
C ARG A 83 1.64 -8.38 1.73
N SER A 84 1.24 -9.26 0.82
CA SER A 84 -0.16 -9.31 0.38
C SER A 84 -0.70 -10.72 0.14
N ASP A 85 -2.02 -10.79 0.23
CA ASP A 85 -2.93 -11.89 -0.14
C ASP A 85 -4.19 -11.23 -0.73
N ASP A 86 -4.49 -11.31 -2.02
CA ASP A 86 -3.71 -11.93 -3.10
C ASP A 86 -2.65 -10.95 -3.64
N GLY A 87 -2.67 -10.68 -4.95
CA GLY A 87 -1.63 -9.96 -5.66
C GLY A 87 -1.67 -8.45 -5.46
N SER A 88 -0.48 -7.84 -5.52
CA SER A 88 -0.30 -6.39 -5.40
C SER A 88 0.80 -5.84 -6.30
N LYS A 89 0.74 -4.54 -6.59
CA LYS A 89 1.79 -3.77 -7.27
C LYS A 89 1.99 -2.43 -6.56
N LEU A 90 3.25 -2.07 -6.32
CA LEU A 90 3.65 -0.75 -5.81
C LEU A 90 4.31 0.05 -6.92
N TYR A 91 3.82 1.27 -7.12
CA TYR A 91 4.39 2.24 -8.03
C TYR A 91 4.85 3.49 -7.30
N ILE A 92 6.01 4.01 -7.69
CA ILE A 92 6.56 5.29 -7.24
C ILE A 92 6.87 6.12 -8.48
N ASP A 93 6.30 7.32 -8.56
CA ASP A 93 6.41 8.19 -9.76
C ASP A 93 6.02 7.49 -11.07
N GLY A 94 5.07 6.56 -10.98
CA GLY A 94 4.61 5.75 -12.10
C GLY A 94 5.52 4.58 -12.47
N HIS A 95 6.69 4.43 -11.83
CA HIS A 95 7.58 3.29 -12.00
C HIS A 95 7.17 2.13 -11.10
N LEU A 96 7.05 0.93 -11.68
CA LEU A 96 6.77 -0.29 -10.94
C LEU A 96 8.00 -0.67 -10.09
N VAL A 97 7.86 -0.60 -8.76
CA VAL A 97 8.93 -0.88 -7.81
C VAL A 97 8.80 -2.30 -7.25
N VAL A 98 7.59 -2.69 -6.84
CA VAL A 98 7.31 -4.06 -6.37
C VAL A 98 6.22 -4.67 -7.23
N ASP A 99 6.52 -5.80 -7.87
CA ASP A 99 5.54 -6.65 -8.53
C ASP A 99 5.31 -7.91 -7.70
N ASN A 100 4.15 -7.95 -7.04
CA ASN A 100 3.67 -9.07 -6.25
C ASN A 100 2.35 -9.61 -6.84
N ASP A 101 2.12 -9.48 -8.15
CA ASP A 101 0.84 -9.86 -8.77
C ASP A 101 0.62 -11.38 -8.86
N GLY A 102 -0.61 -11.76 -9.17
CA GLY A 102 -1.10 -13.14 -9.26
C GLY A 102 -1.93 -13.58 -8.05
N ASP A 103 -2.69 -14.65 -8.22
CA ASP A 103 -3.40 -15.37 -7.16
C ASP A 103 -2.38 -16.10 -6.26
N HIS A 104 -2.41 -15.79 -4.97
CA HIS A 104 -1.55 -16.43 -3.97
C HIS A 104 -1.98 -16.06 -2.55
N GLY A 105 -1.79 -16.98 -1.60
CA GLY A 105 -1.85 -16.63 -0.18
C GLY A 105 -0.78 -15.62 0.25
N VAL A 106 -0.82 -15.19 1.51
CA VAL A 106 0.12 -14.19 2.08
C VAL A 106 1.58 -14.46 1.72
N ARG A 107 2.18 -13.56 0.95
CA ARG A 107 3.62 -13.54 0.67
C ARG A 107 4.15 -12.11 0.60
N THR A 108 5.46 -11.96 0.80
CA THR A 108 6.15 -10.68 0.70
C THR A 108 7.02 -10.64 -0.56
N LYS A 109 6.93 -9.53 -1.31
CA LYS A 109 7.89 -9.18 -2.36
C LYS A 109 8.52 -7.83 -2.05
N THR A 110 9.72 -7.64 -2.57
CA THR A 110 10.52 -6.43 -2.36
C THR A 110 10.98 -5.85 -3.69
N GLY A 111 11.38 -4.58 -3.64
CA GLY A 111 11.98 -3.86 -4.74
C GLY A 111 12.58 -2.56 -4.25
N SER A 112 13.51 -2.00 -5.02
CA SER A 112 14.33 -0.87 -4.59
C SER A 112 14.30 0.23 -5.64
N ILE A 113 14.41 1.47 -5.21
CA ILE A 113 14.48 2.64 -6.08
C ILE A 113 15.32 3.73 -5.42
N GLU A 114 16.18 4.39 -6.21
CA GLU A 114 16.85 5.62 -5.79
C GLU A 114 15.83 6.75 -5.73
N MET A 115 15.77 7.46 -4.60
CA MET A 115 14.83 8.57 -4.42
C MET A 115 15.56 9.83 -4.01
N ASP A 116 15.27 10.92 -4.69
CA ASP A 116 15.72 12.25 -4.29
C ASP A 116 14.98 12.74 -3.04
N LYS A 117 15.55 13.72 -2.33
CA LYS A 117 14.79 14.48 -1.34
C LYS A 117 13.63 15.21 -2.03
N GLY A 118 12.40 14.90 -1.64
CA GLY A 118 11.27 15.47 -2.36
C GLY A 118 9.92 14.90 -1.97
N SER A 119 8.93 15.24 -2.78
CA SER A 119 7.60 14.65 -2.74
C SER A 119 7.40 13.83 -4.01
N HIS A 120 7.11 12.55 -3.83
CA HIS A 120 6.94 11.57 -4.90
C HIS A 120 5.50 11.06 -4.88
N THR A 121 4.98 10.66 -6.03
CA THR A 121 3.68 10.00 -6.08
C THR A 121 3.86 8.53 -5.70
N VAL A 122 2.99 8.01 -4.86
CA VAL A 122 2.93 6.58 -4.54
C VAL A 122 1.53 6.04 -4.86
N GLU A 123 1.48 4.87 -5.49
CA GLU A 123 0.26 4.13 -5.80
C GLU A 123 0.45 2.64 -5.46
N VAL A 124 -0.54 2.06 -4.79
CA VAL A 124 -0.59 0.62 -4.51
C VAL A 124 -1.86 0.07 -5.13
N LEU A 125 -1.71 -0.91 -6.01
CA LEU A 125 -2.81 -1.76 -6.46
C LEU A 125 -2.76 -3.05 -5.65
N TRP A 126 -3.90 -3.52 -5.16
CA TRP A 126 -4.00 -4.79 -4.43
C TRP A 126 -5.36 -5.41 -4.74
N PHE A 127 -5.41 -6.71 -5.00
CA PHE A 127 -6.68 -7.40 -5.15
C PHE A 127 -6.83 -8.55 -4.15
N ASN A 128 -8.09 -8.85 -3.84
CA ASN A 128 -8.53 -10.03 -3.12
C ASN A 128 -9.42 -10.85 -4.06
N GLY A 129 -8.94 -12.00 -4.52
CA GLY A 129 -9.68 -12.96 -5.33
C GLY A 129 -10.74 -13.69 -4.50
N GLY A 130 -10.42 -14.00 -3.24
CA GLY A 130 -11.32 -14.61 -2.26
C GLY A 130 -10.73 -14.67 -0.85
N GLY A 131 -11.50 -15.14 0.13
CA GLY A 131 -11.02 -15.19 1.52
C GLY A 131 -10.92 -13.81 2.19
N ASP A 132 -10.12 -13.73 3.27
CA ASP A 132 -10.06 -12.57 4.17
C ASP A 132 -9.14 -11.43 3.67
N GLY A 133 -8.20 -11.73 2.78
CA GLY A 133 -7.22 -10.79 2.23
C GLY A 133 -6.20 -10.24 3.22
N TRP A 134 -5.05 -9.79 2.72
CA TRP A 134 -4.00 -9.14 3.51
C TRP A 134 -3.26 -8.10 2.68
N LEU A 135 -2.94 -6.95 3.26
CA LEU A 135 -2.04 -5.96 2.69
C LEU A 135 -1.30 -5.22 3.79
N ASP A 136 0.03 -5.22 3.71
CA ASP A 136 0.92 -4.30 4.43
C ASP A 136 2.02 -3.81 3.47
N VAL A 137 2.38 -2.53 3.56
CA VAL A 137 3.47 -1.93 2.79
C VAL A 137 4.54 -1.40 3.73
N TYR A 138 5.80 -1.71 3.44
CA TYR A 138 6.96 -1.35 4.23
C TYR A 138 7.95 -0.50 3.44
N ILE A 139 8.73 0.28 4.16
CA ILE A 139 9.84 1.08 3.65
C ILE A 139 11.07 0.88 4.54
N GLU A 140 12.24 0.82 3.92
CA GLU A 140 13.55 0.76 4.54
C GLU A 140 14.54 1.61 3.72
N GLY A 141 15.50 2.23 4.39
CA GLY A 141 16.62 2.97 3.81
C GLY A 141 17.76 3.05 4.83
N ASP A 142 18.88 3.67 4.50
CA ASP A 142 20.06 3.80 5.35
C ASP A 142 19.73 4.39 6.74
N LYS A 143 18.90 5.45 6.76
CA LYS A 143 18.43 6.12 7.99
C LYS A 143 17.01 5.77 8.39
N THR A 144 16.38 4.87 7.63
CA THR A 144 14.98 4.49 7.83
C THR A 144 14.95 2.99 8.12
N PRO A 145 14.79 2.56 9.39
CA PRO A 145 14.68 1.14 9.66
C PRO A 145 13.44 0.57 8.95
N ASN A 146 13.51 -0.72 8.57
CA ASN A 146 12.36 -1.41 8.00
C ASN A 146 11.13 -1.27 8.90
N GLN A 147 10.11 -0.61 8.38
CA GLN A 147 8.87 -0.31 9.09
C GLN A 147 7.72 -0.19 8.10
N ILE A 148 6.49 -0.32 8.60
CA ILE A 148 5.30 -0.03 7.78
C ILE A 148 5.37 1.41 7.29
N LEU A 149 5.11 1.61 6.00
CA LEU A 149 5.04 2.91 5.35
C LEU A 149 3.90 3.76 5.97
N SER A 150 4.26 4.57 6.95
CA SER A 150 3.35 5.29 7.84
C SER A 150 3.07 6.73 7.40
N THR A 151 2.21 7.41 8.15
CA THR A 151 1.94 8.86 8.03
C THR A 151 3.14 9.77 8.24
N ASP A 152 4.26 9.25 8.76
CA ASP A 152 5.52 10.01 8.85
C ASP A 152 5.99 10.39 7.44
N PHE A 153 5.87 9.44 6.51
CA PHE A 153 6.22 9.60 5.10
C PHE A 153 5.02 10.07 4.25
N LEU A 154 3.80 9.66 4.60
CA LEU A 154 2.63 9.87 3.73
C LEU A 154 1.96 11.23 3.93
N LYS A 155 1.61 11.89 2.83
CA LYS A 155 0.86 13.16 2.77
C LYS A 155 -0.29 13.07 1.78
N ALA A 156 -1.38 13.80 2.05
CA ALA A 156 -2.49 13.89 1.12
C ALA A 156 -2.03 14.51 -0.21
N ARG A 157 -2.58 14.00 -1.32
CA ARG A 157 -2.41 14.57 -2.66
C ARG A 157 -3.13 15.90 -2.82
#